data_AF-A0A9P5ZH03-F1
#
_entry.id   AF-A0A9P5ZH03-F1
#
_cell.length_a   1.000
_cell.length_b   1.000
_cell.length_c   1.000
_cell.angle_alpha   90.00
_cell.angle_beta   90.00
_cell.angle_gamma   90.00
#
_symmetry.space_group_name_H-M   'P 1'
#
loop_
_entity.id
_entity.type
_entity.pdbx_description
1 polymer ?
#
loop_
_entity_poly.entity_id
_entity_poly.type
_entity_poly.pdbx_seq_one_letter_code
_entity_poly.pdbx_strand_id
1 'polypeptide(L)'
;MKWMGQGHEESGILGTSEGECAVLCPACPQPNKNLPSNWKEANKLQQWIYALFLAIDMNFCLKQLSASSDACDPSLNRGCAYFVEEGQYKEFLHNHAKTIIDEANTCNNYDAVKLASICGRRGMTASGVGTIECSCHDMKHSVSVGDLQQGEQYINMDYLYFSSIRNHLLSALVVSYDIACQWSCNLLLQSGTYSSELVGLRAADLHITYLCQINYSFNLTPGIGQMDGESPE
;
A
#
# COMPACT_ATOMS: atom_id res chain seq x y z
N MET A 1 -22.39 -12.32 3.72
CA MET A 1 -21.24 -11.84 2.92
C MET A 1 -21.73 -11.52 1.52
N LYS A 2 -21.54 -10.30 1.02
CA LYS A 2 -21.98 -9.89 -0.33
C LYS A 2 -20.76 -10.06 -1.24
N TRP A 3 -20.75 -11.11 -2.06
CA TRP A 3 -19.61 -11.53 -2.89
C TRP A 3 -19.47 -10.70 -4.17
N MET A 4 -19.82 -9.41 -4.12
CA MET A 4 -19.73 -8.46 -5.23
C MET A 4 -20.31 -8.93 -6.58
N GLY A 5 -21.21 -9.93 -6.59
CA GLY A 5 -21.80 -10.51 -7.80
C GLY A 5 -21.09 -11.77 -8.34
N GLN A 6 -19.93 -12.16 -7.80
CA GLN A 6 -19.12 -13.30 -8.25
C GLN A 6 -19.78 -14.67 -8.04
N GLY A 7 -20.83 -14.77 -7.22
CA GLY A 7 -21.61 -16.01 -7.07
C GLY A 7 -22.33 -16.45 -8.35
N HIS A 8 -22.38 -15.60 -9.38
CA HIS A 8 -22.96 -15.90 -10.69
C HIS A 8 -21.92 -16.12 -11.80
N GLU A 9 -20.63 -15.97 -11.49
CA GLU A 9 -19.55 -16.20 -12.46
C GLU A 9 -19.40 -17.70 -12.72
N GLU A 10 -19.25 -18.12 -13.98
CA GLU A 10 -19.21 -19.54 -14.35
C GLU A 10 -18.00 -20.27 -13.73
N SER A 11 -16.88 -19.57 -13.56
CA SER A 11 -15.68 -20.08 -12.89
C SER A 11 -15.75 -20.06 -11.36
N GLY A 12 -16.79 -19.44 -10.79
CA GLY A 12 -16.94 -19.21 -9.35
C GLY A 12 -15.74 -18.49 -8.72
N ILE A 13 -15.57 -18.68 -7.41
CA ILE A 13 -14.49 -18.06 -6.62
C ILE A 13 -13.08 -18.40 -7.14
N LEU A 14 -12.91 -19.58 -7.75
CA LEU A 14 -11.60 -20.03 -8.25
C LEU A 14 -11.14 -19.25 -9.48
N GLY A 15 -12.06 -18.60 -10.19
CA GLY A 15 -11.72 -17.72 -11.32
C GLY A 15 -11.59 -16.25 -10.93
N THR A 16 -11.90 -15.87 -9.68
CA THR A 16 -11.78 -14.49 -9.23
C THR A 16 -10.31 -14.12 -9.08
N SER A 17 -9.89 -13.05 -9.76
CA SER A 17 -8.52 -12.55 -9.70
C SER A 17 -8.24 -11.80 -8.40
N GLU A 18 -6.95 -11.67 -8.06
CA GLU A 18 -6.52 -10.86 -6.91
C GLU A 18 -7.05 -9.42 -7.04
N GLY A 19 -7.65 -8.92 -5.97
CA GLY A 19 -8.21 -7.56 -5.91
C GLY A 19 -9.50 -7.31 -6.69
N GLU A 20 -10.03 -8.29 -7.42
CA GLU A 20 -11.17 -8.09 -8.33
C GLU A 20 -12.47 -7.71 -7.60
N CYS A 21 -12.66 -8.18 -6.37
CA CYS A 21 -13.80 -7.85 -5.53
C CYS A 21 -13.66 -6.49 -4.81
N ALA A 22 -12.54 -5.79 -4.94
CA ALA A 22 -12.37 -4.50 -4.30
C ALA A 22 -13.21 -3.41 -4.98
N VAL A 23 -13.87 -2.55 -4.19
CA VAL A 23 -14.49 -1.34 -4.72
C VAL A 23 -13.39 -0.31 -4.96
N LEU A 24 -13.11 -0.06 -6.24
CA LEU A 24 -12.12 0.95 -6.65
C LEU A 24 -12.65 2.36 -6.37
N CYS A 25 -11.73 3.27 -6.00
CA CYS A 25 -12.07 4.67 -5.88
C CYS A 25 -12.52 5.24 -7.25
N PRO A 26 -13.76 5.76 -7.37
CA PRO A 26 -14.31 6.19 -8.66
C PRO A 26 -13.61 7.43 -9.24
N ALA A 27 -13.00 8.23 -8.37
CA ALA A 27 -12.29 9.45 -8.73
C ALA A 27 -10.79 9.24 -8.99
N CYS A 28 -10.21 8.12 -8.52
CA CYS A 28 -8.83 7.78 -8.87
C CYS A 28 -8.69 7.54 -10.38
N PRO A 29 -7.54 7.86 -10.98
CA PRO A 29 -7.29 7.64 -12.40
C PRO A 29 -7.28 6.14 -12.75
N GLN A 30 -8.20 5.74 -13.62
CA GLN A 30 -8.42 4.37 -14.08
C GLN A 30 -8.36 4.31 -15.62
N PRO A 31 -7.23 3.82 -16.19
CA PRO A 31 -7.11 3.63 -17.63
C PRO A 31 -8.28 2.81 -18.19
N ASN A 32 -8.80 3.22 -19.35
CA ASN A 32 -9.93 2.59 -20.05
C ASN A 32 -11.30 2.67 -19.30
N LYS A 33 -11.38 3.36 -18.17
CA LYS A 33 -12.64 3.55 -17.42
C LYS A 33 -13.04 5.02 -17.31
N ASN A 34 -12.19 5.85 -16.71
CA ASN A 34 -12.48 7.27 -16.46
C ASN A 34 -11.42 8.23 -17.00
N LEU A 35 -10.39 7.72 -17.69
CA LEU A 35 -9.36 8.53 -18.35
C LEU A 35 -9.62 8.68 -19.86
N PRO A 36 -9.37 9.86 -20.46
CA PRO A 36 -9.48 10.04 -21.91
C PRO A 36 -8.40 9.24 -22.65
N SER A 37 -8.66 8.72 -23.85
CA SER A 37 -7.73 7.80 -24.55
C SER A 37 -6.32 8.35 -24.77
N ASN A 38 -6.18 9.67 -24.91
CA ASN A 38 -4.91 10.37 -25.10
C ASN A 38 -4.30 10.91 -23.79
N TRP A 39 -4.74 10.43 -22.62
CA TRP A 39 -4.25 10.91 -21.32
C TRP A 39 -2.72 10.83 -21.18
N LYS A 40 -2.07 9.85 -21.82
CA LYS A 40 -0.61 9.68 -21.84
C LYS A 40 0.14 10.75 -22.64
N GLU A 41 -0.54 11.37 -23.59
CA GLU A 41 0.02 12.41 -24.47
C GLU A 41 -0.15 13.82 -23.87
N ALA A 42 -0.76 13.90 -22.68
CA ALA A 42 -0.92 15.17 -22.00
C ALA A 42 0.44 15.84 -21.77
N ASN A 43 0.46 17.17 -21.96
CA ASN A 43 1.63 17.98 -21.68
C ASN A 43 2.11 17.74 -20.24
N LYS A 44 3.43 17.73 -20.00
CA LYS A 44 4.02 17.54 -18.67
C LYS A 44 3.40 18.45 -17.60
N LEU A 45 3.02 19.67 -17.97
CA LEU A 45 2.36 20.63 -17.07
C LEU A 45 0.91 20.24 -16.68
N GLN A 46 0.31 19.26 -17.35
CA GLN A 46 -1.06 18.79 -17.13
C GLN A 46 -1.12 17.31 -16.72
N GLN A 47 0.00 16.59 -16.74
CA GLN A 47 0.06 15.17 -16.34
C GLN A 47 -0.40 14.95 -14.91
N TRP A 48 -0.24 15.96 -14.04
CA TRP A 48 -0.69 15.91 -12.65
C TRP A 48 -2.20 15.68 -12.50
N ILE A 49 -3.02 16.07 -13.49
CA ILE A 49 -4.47 15.84 -13.50
C ILE A 49 -4.79 14.33 -13.50
N TYR A 50 -3.87 13.51 -14.01
CA TYR A 50 -3.99 12.05 -14.08
C TYR A 50 -3.09 11.34 -13.07
N ALA A 51 -2.54 12.07 -12.08
CA ALA A 51 -1.74 11.49 -11.03
C ALA A 51 -2.62 10.68 -10.06
N LEU A 52 -2.08 9.56 -9.58
CA LEU A 52 -2.68 8.81 -8.49
C LEU A 52 -2.02 9.22 -7.18
N PHE A 53 -2.87 9.59 -6.23
CA PHE A 53 -2.47 9.98 -4.88
C PHE A 53 -2.73 8.82 -3.93
N LEU A 54 -1.67 8.34 -3.30
CA LEU A 54 -1.69 7.26 -2.31
C LEU A 54 -1.30 7.81 -0.94
N ALA A 55 -1.94 7.31 0.11
CA ALA A 55 -1.47 7.38 1.48
C ALA A 55 -1.05 5.99 1.92
N ILE A 56 0.05 5.93 2.67
CA ILE A 56 0.50 4.76 3.41
C ILE A 56 0.21 5.02 4.87
N ASP A 57 -0.60 4.15 5.46
CA ASP A 57 -1.04 4.29 6.85
C ASP A 57 -1.10 2.93 7.56
N MET A 58 -1.15 2.94 8.89
CA MET A 58 -1.29 1.74 9.71
C MET A 58 -2.22 1.93 10.88
N ASN A 59 -3.02 0.91 11.13
CA ASN A 59 -3.87 0.82 12.28
C ASN A 59 -3.30 -0.18 13.30
N PHE A 60 -2.80 0.33 14.43
CA PHE A 60 -2.31 -0.49 15.55
C PHE A 60 -3.40 -0.90 16.55
N CYS A 61 -4.64 -0.47 16.35
CA CYS A 61 -5.78 -0.91 17.16
C CYS A 61 -6.33 -2.27 16.69
N LEU A 62 -6.19 -2.59 15.39
CA LEU A 62 -6.56 -3.87 14.81
C LEU A 62 -5.50 -4.94 15.11
N LYS A 63 -5.68 -5.61 16.24
CA LYS A 63 -4.76 -6.64 16.77
C LYS A 63 -5.33 -8.03 16.61
N GLN A 64 -4.52 -8.98 16.15
CA GLN A 64 -4.88 -10.39 16.12
C GLN A 64 -4.17 -11.13 17.25
N LEU A 65 -4.95 -11.70 18.17
CA LEU A 65 -4.43 -12.58 19.23
C LEU A 65 -4.07 -13.96 18.65
N SER A 66 -3.07 -14.60 19.22
CA SER A 66 -2.63 -15.96 18.86
C SER A 66 -3.57 -17.05 19.42
N ALA A 67 -4.88 -16.87 19.21
CA ALA A 67 -5.93 -17.74 19.70
C ALA A 67 -6.48 -18.73 18.63
N SER A 68 -6.19 -18.48 17.35
CA SER A 68 -6.63 -19.30 16.22
C SER A 68 -5.49 -19.53 15.22
N SER A 69 -5.75 -20.35 14.21
CA SER A 69 -4.83 -20.64 13.09
C SER A 69 -5.60 -20.69 11.78
N ASP A 70 -4.91 -20.47 10.66
CA ASP A 70 -5.50 -20.49 9.30
C ASP A 70 -6.20 -21.83 8.98
N ALA A 71 -5.79 -22.93 9.62
CA ALA A 71 -6.45 -24.23 9.48
C ALA A 71 -7.83 -24.28 10.19
N CYS A 72 -7.97 -23.57 11.30
CA CYS A 72 -9.21 -23.48 12.06
C CYS A 72 -10.12 -22.36 11.56
N ASP A 73 -9.53 -21.26 11.09
CA ASP A 73 -10.22 -20.05 10.62
C ASP A 73 -9.55 -19.54 9.33
N PRO A 74 -9.85 -20.17 8.17
CA PRO A 74 -9.22 -19.81 6.91
C PRO A 74 -9.77 -18.49 6.37
N SER A 75 -8.90 -17.73 5.70
CA SER A 75 -9.32 -16.54 4.95
C SER A 75 -10.41 -16.87 3.94
N LEU A 76 -11.52 -16.12 4.01
CA LEU A 76 -12.68 -16.29 3.14
C LEU A 76 -12.47 -15.70 1.74
N ASN A 77 -11.62 -14.68 1.62
CA ASN A 77 -11.42 -13.94 0.38
C ASN A 77 -10.03 -14.15 -0.24
N ARG A 78 -9.05 -14.74 0.46
CA ARG A 78 -7.71 -15.11 -0.06
C ARG A 78 -7.14 -14.12 -1.10
N GLY A 79 -7.04 -12.83 -0.78
CA GLY A 79 -6.48 -11.84 -1.70
C GLY A 79 -7.43 -11.27 -2.77
N CYS A 80 -8.68 -11.72 -2.86
CA CYS A 80 -9.63 -11.30 -3.90
C CYS A 80 -10.17 -9.86 -3.72
N ALA A 81 -9.83 -9.15 -2.64
CA ALA A 81 -10.37 -7.82 -2.33
C ALA A 81 -9.27 -6.85 -1.85
N TYR A 82 -9.40 -6.29 -0.65
CA TYR A 82 -8.46 -5.30 -0.12
C TYR A 82 -7.20 -5.92 0.47
N PHE A 83 -7.33 -7.05 1.15
CA PHE A 83 -6.19 -7.75 1.75
C PHE A 83 -5.33 -8.42 0.67
N VAL A 84 -4.03 -8.47 0.88
CA VAL A 84 -3.09 -9.26 0.09
C VAL A 84 -3.34 -10.76 0.26
N GLU A 85 -2.86 -11.57 -0.69
CA GLU A 85 -2.85 -13.02 -0.51
C GLU A 85 -1.85 -13.39 0.59
N GLU A 86 -2.36 -13.97 1.66
CA GLU A 86 -1.63 -14.15 2.92
C GLU A 86 -0.44 -15.11 2.79
N GLY A 87 -0.55 -16.15 1.97
CA GLY A 87 0.52 -17.11 1.74
C GLY A 87 1.73 -16.47 1.07
N GLN A 88 1.51 -15.83 -0.08
CA GLN A 88 2.53 -15.11 -0.85
C GLN A 88 3.16 -13.99 -0.01
N TYR A 89 2.34 -13.28 0.77
CA TYR A 89 2.83 -12.22 1.63
C TYR A 89 3.75 -12.75 2.74
N LYS A 90 3.31 -13.78 3.49
CA LYS A 90 4.13 -14.40 4.55
C LYS A 90 5.43 -14.99 4.00
N GLU A 91 5.39 -15.60 2.82
CA GLU A 91 6.58 -16.12 2.14
C GLU A 91 7.57 -15.01 1.78
N PHE A 92 7.07 -13.90 1.22
CA PHE A 92 7.88 -12.72 0.93
C PHE A 92 8.57 -12.18 2.19
N LEU A 93 7.80 -11.99 3.27
CA LEU A 93 8.34 -11.53 4.53
C LEU A 93 9.42 -12.47 5.06
N HIS A 94 9.19 -13.78 5.03
CA HIS A 94 10.17 -14.77 5.48
C HIS A 94 11.48 -14.71 4.68
N ASN A 95 11.39 -14.55 3.36
CA ASN A 95 12.54 -14.52 2.47
C ASN A 95 13.37 -13.23 2.61
N HIS A 96 12.74 -12.10 2.93
CA HIS A 96 13.38 -10.79 2.99
C HIS A 96 13.67 -10.27 4.41
N ALA A 97 13.11 -10.89 5.46
CA ALA A 97 13.24 -10.45 6.86
C ALA A 97 14.67 -10.31 7.39
N LYS A 98 15.65 -11.01 6.79
CA LYS A 98 17.07 -10.92 7.19
C LYS A 98 17.88 -9.94 6.34
N THR A 99 17.38 -9.62 5.15
CA THR A 99 18.10 -8.83 4.14
C THR A 99 17.77 -7.36 4.28
N ILE A 100 16.51 -7.05 4.60
CA ILE A 100 16.03 -5.70 4.79
C ILE A 100 16.02 -5.39 6.28
N ILE A 101 16.80 -4.39 6.68
CA ILE A 101 16.90 -3.96 8.07
C ILE A 101 16.30 -2.57 8.16
N ASP A 102 15.33 -2.40 9.06
CA ASP A 102 14.78 -1.10 9.37
C ASP A 102 15.86 -0.27 10.08
N GLU A 103 16.19 0.88 9.50
CA GLU A 103 17.10 1.84 10.12
C GLU A 103 16.39 2.60 11.24
N ALA A 104 17.16 3.06 12.23
CA ALA A 104 16.64 3.94 13.28
C ALA A 104 16.13 5.24 12.64
N ASN A 105 14.96 5.71 13.08
CA ASN A 105 14.36 6.86 12.43
C ASN A 105 15.15 8.12 12.77
N THR A 106 15.37 8.94 11.76
CA THR A 106 16.00 10.26 11.93
C THR A 106 14.98 11.39 11.93
N CYS A 107 13.69 11.06 11.70
CA CYS A 107 12.58 11.99 11.72
C CYS A 107 12.03 12.18 13.14
N ASN A 108 11.74 13.43 13.53
CA ASN A 108 11.30 13.75 14.89
C ASN A 108 9.94 13.08 15.24
N ASN A 109 9.78 12.69 16.51
CA ASN A 109 8.57 12.13 17.15
C ASN A 109 8.09 10.72 16.75
N TYR A 110 8.60 10.14 15.67
CA TYR A 110 8.12 8.82 15.21
C TYR A 110 8.61 7.64 16.09
N ASP A 111 9.79 7.75 16.72
CA ASP A 111 10.30 6.70 17.61
C ASP A 111 9.39 6.41 18.81
N ALA A 112 8.64 7.41 19.29
CA ALA A 112 7.67 7.23 20.37
C ALA A 112 6.47 6.39 19.90
N VAL A 113 5.99 6.61 18.68
CA VAL A 113 4.90 5.84 18.06
C VAL A 113 5.35 4.41 17.78
N LYS A 114 6.57 4.23 17.25
CA LYS A 114 7.17 2.90 17.01
C LYS A 114 7.34 2.09 18.31
N LEU A 115 7.79 2.73 19.39
CA LEU A 115 7.92 2.05 20.68
C LEU A 115 6.57 1.66 21.28
N ALA A 116 5.53 2.49 21.09
CA ALA A 116 4.18 2.19 21.54
C ALA A 116 3.54 1.03 20.76
N SER A 117 3.74 0.96 19.44
CA SER A 117 3.22 -0.14 18.59
C SER A 117 3.92 -1.48 18.86
N ILE A 118 5.17 -1.45 19.33
CA ILE A 118 5.93 -2.62 19.77
C ILE A 118 5.48 -3.12 21.16
N CYS A 119 4.88 -2.26 21.97
CA CYS A 119 4.52 -2.57 23.35
C CYS A 119 3.24 -3.44 23.42
N GLY A 120 3.28 -4.54 24.19
CA GLY A 120 2.11 -5.41 24.42
C GLY A 120 2.00 -6.66 23.52
N ARG A 121 3.02 -7.00 22.73
CA ARG A 121 2.99 -8.11 21.74
C ARG A 121 2.88 -9.55 22.26
N ARG A 122 2.95 -9.80 23.57
CA ARG A 122 2.94 -11.20 24.06
C ARG A 122 1.59 -11.84 23.80
N GLY A 123 1.57 -12.92 23.01
CA GLY A 123 0.36 -13.64 22.64
C GLY A 123 -0.41 -13.05 21.45
N MET A 124 0.25 -12.26 20.60
CA MET A 124 -0.32 -11.68 19.39
C MET A 124 0.34 -12.24 18.13
N THR A 125 -0.46 -12.56 17.12
CA THR A 125 -0.02 -12.99 15.78
C THR A 125 0.20 -11.78 14.88
N ALA A 126 -0.68 -10.79 14.97
CA ALA A 126 -0.54 -9.50 14.29
C ALA A 126 -0.70 -8.35 15.29
N SER A 127 0.21 -7.38 15.19
CA SER A 127 0.29 -6.18 16.05
C SER A 127 -0.49 -4.98 15.55
N GLY A 128 -0.91 -5.03 14.28
CA GLY A 128 -1.63 -3.99 13.58
C GLY A 128 -1.86 -4.42 12.14
N VAL A 129 -2.40 -3.52 11.35
CA VAL A 129 -2.63 -3.69 9.91
C VAL A 129 -2.04 -2.49 9.18
N GLY A 130 -1.27 -2.72 8.13
CA GLY A 130 -0.82 -1.69 7.19
C GLY A 130 -1.78 -1.60 6.00
N THR A 131 -1.95 -0.40 5.45
CA THR A 131 -2.82 -0.16 4.31
C THR A 131 -2.22 0.88 3.36
N ILE A 132 -2.47 0.68 2.06
CA ILE A 132 -2.32 1.72 1.05
C ILE A 132 -3.71 2.15 0.60
N GLU A 133 -3.98 3.44 0.61
CA GLU A 133 -5.28 3.98 0.26
C GLU A 133 -5.19 5.26 -0.58
N CYS A 134 -6.31 5.68 -1.15
CA CYS A 134 -6.40 6.95 -1.85
C CYS A 134 -6.47 8.09 -0.84
N SER A 135 -5.43 8.91 -0.79
CA SER A 135 -5.34 10.07 0.11
C SER A 135 -6.29 11.22 -0.23
N CYS A 136 -7.01 11.16 -1.36
CA CYS A 136 -8.03 12.15 -1.71
C CYS A 136 -9.44 11.76 -1.26
N HIS A 137 -9.70 10.47 -1.04
CA HIS A 137 -11.07 9.96 -0.85
C HIS A 137 -11.18 8.86 0.24
N ASP A 138 -10.11 8.56 0.97
CA ASP A 138 -10.04 7.57 2.06
C ASP A 138 -10.49 6.15 1.66
N MET A 139 -10.26 5.81 0.39
CA MET A 139 -10.66 4.53 -0.19
C MET A 139 -9.46 3.60 -0.31
N LYS A 140 -9.56 2.45 0.34
CA LYS A 140 -8.52 1.42 0.38
C LYS A 140 -8.28 0.88 -1.02
N HIS A 141 -7.02 0.72 -1.40
CA HIS A 141 -6.67 0.12 -2.69
C HIS A 141 -6.94 -1.39 -2.69
N SER A 142 -7.08 -1.97 -3.88
CA SER A 142 -7.12 -3.41 -4.03
C SER A 142 -5.77 -4.03 -3.67
N VAL A 143 -5.76 -5.15 -2.95
CA VAL A 143 -4.55 -5.92 -2.62
C VAL A 143 -3.47 -5.04 -1.96
N SER A 144 -3.88 -4.17 -1.05
CA SER A 144 -3.02 -3.17 -0.40
C SER A 144 -3.03 -3.20 1.12
N VAL A 145 -3.79 -4.11 1.72
CA VAL A 145 -3.92 -4.26 3.16
C VAL A 145 -3.24 -5.54 3.62
N GLY A 146 -2.47 -5.48 4.71
CA GLY A 146 -1.82 -6.66 5.26
C GLY A 146 -1.44 -6.54 6.72
N ASP A 147 -1.31 -7.69 7.36
CA ASP A 147 -1.03 -7.78 8.79
C ASP A 147 0.42 -7.41 9.12
N LEU A 148 0.60 -6.67 10.21
CA LEU A 148 1.90 -6.28 10.73
C LEU A 148 2.33 -7.22 11.85
N GLN A 149 3.35 -8.06 11.61
CA GLN A 149 3.81 -9.06 12.59
C GLN A 149 4.53 -8.39 13.76
N GLN A 150 5.32 -7.35 13.47
CA GLN A 150 6.23 -6.71 14.41
C GLN A 150 6.14 -5.18 14.31
N GLY A 151 4.92 -4.66 14.34
CA GLY A 151 4.66 -3.25 14.07
C GLY A 151 5.04 -2.92 12.63
N GLU A 152 5.27 -1.64 12.37
CA GLU A 152 5.71 -1.16 11.08
C GLU A 152 7.13 -1.62 10.73
N GLN A 153 7.27 -2.22 9.55
CA GLN A 153 8.55 -2.59 8.96
C GLN A 153 8.54 -2.24 7.47
N TYR A 154 9.70 -1.89 6.92
CA TYR A 154 9.80 -1.52 5.50
C TYR A 154 9.37 -2.66 4.58
N ILE A 155 9.75 -3.90 4.89
CA ILE A 155 9.32 -5.08 4.11
C ILE A 155 7.81 -5.21 4.01
N ASN A 156 7.07 -4.86 5.07
CA ASN A 156 5.62 -4.94 5.07
C ASN A 156 5.06 -3.89 4.11
N MET A 157 5.49 -2.63 4.26
CA MET A 157 4.97 -1.51 3.50
C MET A 157 5.38 -1.56 2.03
N ASP A 158 6.59 -2.01 1.73
CA ASP A 158 7.08 -2.21 0.36
C ASP A 158 6.20 -3.19 -0.40
N TYR A 159 5.89 -4.34 0.20
CA TYR A 159 5.04 -5.34 -0.43
C TYR A 159 3.65 -4.80 -0.69
N LEU A 160 3.03 -4.17 0.31
CA LEU A 160 1.69 -3.57 0.17
C LEU A 160 1.67 -2.49 -0.91
N TYR A 161 2.69 -1.64 -0.93
CA TYR A 161 2.87 -0.60 -1.93
C TYR A 161 2.98 -1.18 -3.34
N PHE A 162 3.93 -2.09 -3.59
CA PHE A 162 4.14 -2.67 -4.92
C PHE A 162 2.95 -3.50 -5.38
N SER A 163 2.33 -4.27 -4.47
CA SER A 163 1.10 -5.01 -4.74
C SER A 163 -0.04 -4.08 -5.18
N SER A 164 -0.23 -2.96 -4.47
CA SER A 164 -1.29 -1.99 -4.78
C SER A 164 -1.14 -1.33 -6.15
N ILE A 165 0.09 -1.09 -6.61
CA ILE A 165 0.36 -0.39 -7.89
C ILE A 165 0.59 -1.33 -9.07
N ARG A 166 0.68 -2.65 -8.84
CA ARG A 166 1.01 -3.67 -9.86
C ARG A 166 0.15 -3.55 -11.14
N ASN A 167 -1.15 -3.27 -10.96
CA ASN A 167 -2.13 -3.18 -12.04
C ASN A 167 -2.39 -1.75 -12.55
N HIS A 168 -1.70 -0.73 -12.01
CA HIS A 168 -1.89 0.66 -12.41
C HIS A 168 -0.90 1.07 -13.50
N LEU A 169 -1.43 1.43 -14.67
CA LEU A 169 -0.63 1.85 -15.82
C LEU A 169 -0.35 3.36 -15.85
N LEU A 170 -0.18 4.02 -14.70
CA LEU A 170 -0.17 5.48 -14.60
C LEU A 170 1.21 6.11 -14.85
N SER A 171 1.22 7.39 -15.22
CA SER A 171 2.43 8.17 -15.52
C SER A 171 2.93 9.02 -14.35
N ALA A 172 2.11 9.22 -13.32
CA ALA A 172 2.46 10.00 -12.14
C ALA A 172 1.83 9.39 -10.90
N LEU A 173 2.62 9.27 -9.84
CA LEU A 173 2.21 8.75 -8.53
C LEU A 173 2.73 9.68 -7.44
N VAL A 174 1.86 10.06 -6.52
CA VAL A 174 2.18 10.85 -5.34
C VAL A 174 1.88 10.00 -4.12
N VAL A 175 2.79 9.93 -3.14
CA VAL A 175 2.66 9.06 -1.97
C VAL A 175 2.90 9.86 -0.70
N SER A 176 1.88 9.99 0.14
CA SER A 176 2.03 10.47 1.51
C SER A 176 2.34 9.31 2.45
N TYR A 177 3.25 9.58 3.40
CA TYR A 177 3.66 8.63 4.43
C TYR A 177 4.45 9.36 5.53
N ASP A 178 4.30 8.97 6.79
CA ASP A 178 4.95 9.64 7.93
C ASP A 178 6.47 9.59 7.90
N ILE A 179 7.01 8.45 7.48
CA ILE A 179 8.46 8.22 7.33
C ILE A 179 8.90 8.20 5.87
N ALA A 180 8.10 8.83 5.02
CA ALA A 180 8.32 9.02 3.59
C ALA A 180 9.76 9.39 3.22
N CYS A 181 10.37 10.34 3.93
CA CYS A 181 11.74 10.81 3.63
C CYS A 181 12.79 9.72 3.78
N GLN A 182 12.61 8.80 4.73
CA GLN A 182 13.54 7.70 4.99
C GLN A 182 13.18 6.49 4.13
N TRP A 183 11.90 6.16 4.07
CA TRP A 183 11.38 5.06 3.26
C TRP A 183 11.77 5.21 1.79
N SER A 184 11.62 6.40 1.22
CA SER A 184 11.94 6.71 -0.17
C SER A 184 13.35 6.40 -0.62
N CYS A 185 14.32 6.77 0.22
CA CYS A 185 15.74 6.58 -0.05
C CYS A 185 16.07 5.08 -0.08
N ASN A 186 15.40 4.33 0.80
CA ASN A 186 15.59 2.90 0.95
C ASN A 186 14.82 2.10 -0.11
N LEU A 187 13.61 2.52 -0.47
CA LEU A 187 12.72 1.82 -1.40
C LEU A 187 13.41 1.55 -2.75
N LEU A 188 14.14 2.52 -3.30
CA LEU A 188 14.84 2.34 -4.57
C LEU A 188 15.92 1.26 -4.46
N LEU A 189 16.69 1.24 -3.38
CA LEU A 189 17.72 0.23 -3.14
C LEU A 189 17.09 -1.16 -2.91
N GLN A 190 16.02 -1.21 -2.12
CA GLN A 190 15.34 -2.45 -1.75
C GLN A 190 14.59 -3.06 -2.94
N SER A 191 13.99 -2.23 -3.79
CA SER A 191 13.27 -2.67 -5.00
C SER A 191 14.15 -3.49 -5.95
N GLY A 192 15.47 -3.23 -5.98
CA GLY A 192 16.42 -4.02 -6.76
C GLY A 192 16.65 -5.45 -6.25
N THR A 193 16.23 -5.74 -5.01
CA THR A 193 16.35 -7.07 -4.38
C THR A 193 15.09 -7.92 -4.51
N TYR A 194 13.97 -7.29 -4.84
CA TYR A 194 12.68 -7.95 -4.97
C TYR A 194 12.51 -8.58 -6.36
N SER A 195 11.61 -9.56 -6.46
CA SER A 195 11.26 -10.17 -7.74
C SER A 195 10.68 -9.12 -8.69
N SER A 196 11.06 -9.19 -9.97
CA SER A 196 10.48 -8.37 -11.04
C SER A 196 8.96 -8.56 -11.16
N GLU A 197 8.42 -9.68 -10.68
CA GLU A 197 6.99 -9.95 -10.67
C GLU A 197 6.21 -9.05 -9.69
N LEU A 198 6.85 -8.66 -8.58
CA LEU A 198 6.27 -7.79 -7.55
C LEU A 198 6.47 -6.31 -7.91
N VAL A 199 7.72 -5.92 -8.21
CA VAL A 199 8.09 -4.53 -8.47
C VAL A 199 7.58 -4.04 -9.83
N GLY A 200 7.38 -4.97 -10.77
CA GLY A 200 7.09 -4.66 -12.16
C GLY A 200 8.20 -3.84 -12.83
N LEU A 201 7.91 -3.28 -14.00
CA LEU A 201 8.84 -2.46 -14.79
C LEU A 201 9.04 -1.03 -14.25
N ARG A 202 8.59 -0.71 -13.03
CA ARG A 202 8.16 0.67 -12.71
C ARG A 202 8.84 1.34 -11.51
N ALA A 203 9.83 0.72 -10.86
CA ALA A 203 10.58 1.38 -9.78
C ALA A 203 11.28 2.68 -10.22
N ALA A 204 11.63 2.81 -11.52
CA ALA A 204 12.46 3.90 -12.02
C ALA A 204 11.71 5.20 -12.40
N ASP A 205 10.40 5.14 -12.67
CA ASP A 205 9.63 6.29 -13.19
C ASP A 205 8.75 6.99 -12.14
N LEU A 206 8.89 6.60 -10.87
CA LEU A 206 8.05 7.11 -9.79
C LEU A 206 8.53 8.49 -9.33
N HIS A 207 7.78 9.53 -9.66
CA HIS A 207 7.98 10.88 -9.12
C HIS A 207 7.35 11.00 -7.74
N ILE A 208 7.92 10.29 -6.77
CA ILE A 208 7.33 10.20 -5.44
C ILE A 208 7.63 11.50 -4.68
N THR A 209 6.58 12.25 -4.37
CA THR A 209 6.67 13.40 -3.48
C THR A 209 6.17 12.98 -2.11
N TYR A 210 7.00 13.23 -1.11
CA TYR A 210 6.84 12.81 0.27
C TYR A 210 6.22 13.90 1.13
N LEU A 211 5.99 13.66 2.42
CA LEU A 211 5.69 14.70 3.41
C LEU A 211 6.92 14.93 4.29
N CYS A 212 7.62 16.02 4.04
CA CYS A 212 8.59 16.61 4.96
C CYS A 212 8.32 18.10 4.94
N GLN A 213 8.11 18.71 6.12
CA GLN A 213 7.67 20.10 6.27
C GLN A 213 8.43 21.13 5.42
N ILE A 214 9.66 20.80 4.98
CA ILE A 214 10.52 21.69 4.20
C ILE A 214 10.69 21.20 2.75
N ASN A 215 11.32 20.04 2.53
CA ASN A 215 11.72 19.61 1.17
C ASN A 215 10.63 18.89 0.38
N TYR A 216 9.65 18.33 1.08
CA TYR A 216 8.59 17.54 0.48
C TYR A 216 7.26 18.02 1.07
N SER A 217 6.99 19.32 1.04
CA SER A 217 5.68 19.82 1.46
C SER A 217 4.75 19.75 0.24
N PHE A 218 3.59 19.11 0.37
CA PHE A 218 2.57 19.11 -0.69
C PHE A 218 2.19 20.54 -1.12
N ASN A 219 2.21 21.48 -0.17
CA ASN A 219 1.96 22.90 -0.44
C ASN A 219 3.03 23.57 -1.32
N LEU A 220 4.24 23.00 -1.38
CA LEU A 220 5.37 23.54 -2.14
C LEU A 220 5.63 22.76 -3.43
N THR A 221 5.03 21.59 -3.62
CA THR A 221 5.26 20.77 -4.81
C THR A 221 4.26 21.10 -5.92
N PRO A 222 4.73 21.52 -7.11
CA PRO A 222 3.86 21.81 -8.24
C PRO A 222 3.03 20.59 -8.68
N GLY A 223 1.73 20.80 -8.93
CA GLY A 223 0.83 19.77 -9.44
C GLY A 223 0.17 18.87 -8.40
N ILE A 224 0.47 19.05 -7.10
CA ILE A 224 -0.16 18.24 -6.03
C ILE A 224 -1.48 18.84 -5.55
N GLY A 225 -1.60 20.18 -5.56
CA GLY A 225 -2.75 20.86 -4.98
C GLY A 225 -2.74 20.81 -3.45
N GLN A 226 -3.84 21.25 -2.83
CA GLN A 226 -4.02 21.18 -1.38
C GLN A 226 -4.74 19.88 -1.02
N MET A 227 -4.10 19.06 -0.21
CA MET A 227 -4.62 17.77 0.25
C MET A 227 -4.18 17.52 1.69
N ASP A 228 -4.96 16.74 2.44
CA ASP A 228 -4.67 16.40 3.83
C ASP A 228 -3.45 15.48 3.91
N GLY A 229 -3.35 14.52 2.98
CA GLY A 229 -2.23 13.57 2.92
C GLY A 229 -2.35 12.43 3.93
N GLU A 230 -3.28 12.53 4.87
CA GLU A 230 -3.62 11.48 5.83
C GLU A 230 -5.11 11.15 5.71
N SER A 231 -5.45 9.92 6.07
CA SER A 231 -6.83 9.45 6.19
C SER A 231 -7.11 9.19 7.68
N PRO A 232 -8.34 9.44 8.18
CA PRO A 232 -8.65 9.21 9.59
C PRO A 232 -8.60 7.71 9.95
N GLU A 233 -7.81 7.38 10.98
CA GLU A 233 -7.61 6.03 11.56
C GLU A 233 -8.83 5.41 12.27
#